data_AF-A0A0K2RHV7-F1
#
_entry.id   AF-A0A0K2RHV7-F1
#
_cell.length_a   1.000
_cell.length_b   1.000
_cell.length_c   1.000
_cell.angle_alpha   90.00
_cell.angle_beta   90.00
_cell.angle_gamma   90.00
#
_symmetry.space_group_name_H-M   'P 1'
#
loop_
_entity.id
_entity.type
_entity.pdbx_description
1 polymer ?
#
loop_
_entity_poly.entity_id
_entity_poly.type
_entity_poly.pdbx_seq_one_letter_code
_entity_poly.pdbx_strand_id
1 'polypeptide(L)'
;MFGTSFGAEVSWLLPAALILLAAGLWFTRREARASRTRAALILWGGWLLVTAGVFSFMSGIVHPYYAVALAPAIAALVGIGSVELWRGRGYWPARIVLAVVILGSSAWSAVLLGRDASWLPWLRIVIVVLGVAAAAAILLRLDSLRFAGQNTAGRFRNAAAAAVVVVSLLAGGLGTAAWTLATAATAHSGSIPTSGPSGSAMGGFGIRAGGFGAAGGAGQAGGPVSRERPTPD
;
A
#
# COMPACT_ATOMS: atom_id res chain seq x y z
N MET A 1 -0.36 3.50 12.67
CA MET A 1 -0.11 2.80 11.38
C MET A 1 -1.17 3.06 10.31
N PHE A 2 -2.49 2.99 10.61
CA PHE A 2 -3.54 3.18 9.59
C PHE A 2 -4.08 4.62 9.44
N GLY A 3 -3.41 5.60 10.08
CA GLY A 3 -3.75 7.02 9.95
C GLY A 3 -3.54 7.56 8.53
N THR A 4 -4.02 8.77 8.28
CA THR A 4 -4.02 9.40 6.95
C THR A 4 -2.62 9.55 6.35
N SER A 5 -1.59 9.83 7.16
CA SER A 5 -0.19 9.96 6.71
C SER A 5 0.47 8.63 6.32
N PHE A 6 0.55 7.67 7.24
CA PHE A 6 1.16 6.35 6.99
C PHE A 6 0.35 5.46 6.02
N GLY A 7 -0.96 5.72 5.91
CA GLY A 7 -1.88 4.98 5.06
C GLY A 7 -1.52 5.07 3.58
N ALA A 8 -1.29 6.29 3.07
CA ALA A 8 -0.97 6.52 1.67
C ALA A 8 0.45 6.08 1.28
N GLU A 9 1.38 6.02 2.23
CA GLU A 9 2.78 5.72 1.92
C GLU A 9 3.10 4.23 1.87
N VAL A 10 2.61 3.43 2.83
CA VAL A 10 3.04 2.02 2.98
C VAL A 10 1.90 1.03 3.11
N SER A 11 0.68 1.48 3.42
CA SER A 11 -0.39 0.54 3.77
C SER A 11 -0.99 -0.20 2.57
N TRP A 12 -0.59 0.09 1.33
CA TRP A 12 -1.12 -0.55 0.11
C TRP A 12 -1.10 -2.07 0.17
N LEU A 13 0.04 -2.66 0.52
CA LEU A 13 0.24 -4.12 0.56
C LEU A 13 0.28 -4.68 1.99
N LEU A 14 0.15 -3.83 3.00
CA LEU A 14 0.25 -4.24 4.40
C LEU A 14 -0.85 -5.26 4.80
N PRO A 15 -2.15 -5.08 4.42
CA PRO A 15 -3.17 -6.08 4.70
C PRO A 15 -2.86 -7.44 4.05
N ALA A 16 -2.38 -7.42 2.80
CA ALA A 16 -1.98 -8.63 2.09
C ALA A 16 -0.85 -9.35 2.81
N ALA A 17 0.21 -8.63 3.19
CA ALA A 17 1.35 -9.18 3.91
C ALA A 17 0.94 -9.85 5.24
N LEU A 18 0.02 -9.24 6.00
CA LEU A 18 -0.48 -9.80 7.26
C LEU A 18 -1.30 -11.08 7.05
N ILE A 19 -2.21 -11.09 6.06
CA ILE A 19 -3.00 -12.28 5.73
C ILE A 19 -2.08 -13.41 5.25
N LEU A 20 -1.12 -13.09 4.40
CA LEU A 20 -0.15 -14.05 3.85
C LEU A 20 0.80 -14.59 4.93
N LEU A 21 1.22 -13.77 5.89
CA LEU A 21 1.98 -14.21 7.05
C LEU A 21 1.16 -15.21 7.89
N ALA A 22 -0.08 -14.86 8.24
CA ALA A 22 -0.94 -15.72 9.05
C ALA A 22 -1.23 -17.05 8.35
N ALA A 23 -1.62 -16.99 7.07
CA ALA A 23 -1.89 -18.18 6.27
C ALA A 23 -0.62 -19.02 6.07
N GLY A 24 0.51 -18.40 5.74
CA GLY A 24 1.79 -19.07 5.57
C GLY A 24 2.22 -19.81 6.83
N LEU A 25 2.16 -19.15 7.99
CA LEU A 25 2.47 -19.78 9.28
C LEU A 25 1.51 -20.93 9.60
N TRP A 26 0.22 -20.78 9.27
CA TRP A 26 -0.78 -21.81 9.49
C TRP A 26 -0.54 -23.05 8.61
N PHE A 27 -0.26 -22.87 7.32
CA PHE A 27 -0.02 -23.99 6.41
C PHE A 27 1.32 -24.67 6.69
N THR A 28 2.34 -23.91 7.11
CA THR A 28 3.66 -24.45 7.47
C THR A 28 3.75 -24.95 8.91
N ARG A 29 2.68 -24.88 9.72
CA ARG A 29 2.72 -25.20 11.18
C ARG A 29 3.12 -26.64 11.50
N ARG A 30 2.95 -27.57 10.56
CA ARG A 30 3.29 -29.00 10.69
C ARG A 30 4.62 -29.37 10.03
N GLU A 31 5.31 -28.40 9.44
CA GLU A 31 6.62 -28.65 8.83
C GLU A 31 7.70 -28.89 9.89
N ALA A 32 8.79 -29.54 9.47
CA ALA A 32 9.96 -29.74 10.33
C ALA A 32 10.50 -28.40 10.84
N ARG A 33 11.11 -28.41 12.04
CA ARG A 33 11.67 -27.19 12.67
C ARG A 33 12.71 -26.49 11.79
N ALA A 34 13.38 -27.21 10.90
CA ALA A 34 14.36 -26.70 9.95
C ALA A 34 13.76 -26.16 8.63
N SER A 35 12.43 -26.04 8.53
CA SER A 35 11.80 -25.47 7.33
C SER A 35 12.27 -24.04 7.08
N ARG A 36 12.88 -23.83 5.90
CA ARG A 36 13.33 -22.52 5.45
C ARG A 36 12.17 -21.56 5.20
N THR A 37 11.05 -22.05 4.67
CA THR A 37 9.84 -21.24 4.42
C THR A 37 9.28 -20.69 5.73
N ARG A 38 9.10 -21.56 6.73
CA ARG A 38 8.61 -21.14 8.05
C ARG A 38 9.58 -20.19 8.74
N ALA A 39 10.88 -20.46 8.68
CA ALA A 39 11.91 -19.57 9.22
C ALA A 39 11.88 -18.18 8.57
N ALA A 40 11.74 -18.11 7.24
CA ALA A 40 11.64 -16.86 6.50
C ALA A 40 10.36 -16.08 6.89
N LEU A 41 9.21 -16.75 6.99
CA LEU A 41 7.96 -16.12 7.43
C LEU A 41 8.08 -15.54 8.85
N ILE A 42 8.73 -16.26 9.78
CA ILE A 42 8.97 -15.77 11.14
C ILE A 42 9.92 -14.58 11.14
N LEU A 43 11.02 -14.64 10.36
CA LEU A 43 12.00 -13.56 10.29
C LEU A 43 11.38 -12.27 9.74
N TRP A 44 10.77 -12.34 8.55
CA TRP A 44 10.17 -11.18 7.90
C TRP A 44 8.90 -10.71 8.60
N GLY A 45 8.09 -11.64 9.11
CA GLY A 45 6.93 -11.32 9.94
C GLY A 45 7.30 -10.66 11.25
N GLY A 46 8.34 -11.15 11.92
CA GLY A 46 8.90 -10.56 13.14
C GLY A 46 9.40 -9.14 12.89
N TRP A 47 10.19 -8.92 11.83
CA TRP A 47 10.59 -7.57 11.41
C TRP A 47 9.36 -6.68 11.22
N LEU A 48 8.40 -7.09 10.39
CA LEU A 48 7.21 -6.29 10.10
C LEU A 48 6.44 -5.91 11.36
N LEU A 49 6.16 -6.90 12.22
CA LEU A 49 5.35 -6.70 13.43
C LEU A 49 6.08 -5.85 14.47
N VAL A 50 7.38 -6.07 14.69
CA VAL A 50 8.18 -5.27 15.63
C VAL A 50 8.29 -3.84 15.14
N THR A 51 8.66 -3.61 13.88
CA THR A 51 8.78 -2.25 13.32
C THR A 51 7.43 -1.53 13.31
N ALA A 52 6.35 -2.19 12.90
CA ALA A 52 5.00 -1.60 12.94
C ALA A 52 4.54 -1.34 14.37
N GLY A 53 4.91 -2.20 15.32
CA GLY A 53 4.69 -2.00 16.75
C GLY A 53 5.40 -0.74 17.24
N VAL A 54 6.72 -0.64 17.04
CA VAL A 54 7.52 0.54 17.39
C VAL A 54 6.89 1.82 16.82
N PHE A 55 6.58 1.84 15.52
CA PHE A 55 5.97 3.01 14.90
C PHE A 55 4.56 3.32 15.43
N SER A 56 3.83 2.32 15.95
CA SER A 56 2.52 2.53 16.58
C SER A 56 2.62 3.22 17.94
N PHE A 57 3.76 3.12 18.62
CA PHE A 57 4.02 3.75 19.92
C PHE A 57 4.89 5.01 19.82
N MET A 58 5.48 5.28 18.65
CA MET A 58 6.25 6.50 18.42
C MET A 58 5.38 7.75 18.63
N SER A 59 5.92 8.69 19.39
CA SER A 59 5.32 10.00 19.66
C SER A 59 6.38 11.11 19.45
N GLY A 60 5.94 12.35 19.29
CA GLY A 60 6.82 13.47 18.94
C GLY A 60 6.98 13.66 17.43
N ILE A 61 8.18 14.05 16.98
CA ILE A 61 8.46 14.35 15.57
C ILE A 61 8.64 13.05 14.79
N VAL A 62 7.53 12.50 14.29
CA VAL A 62 7.52 11.30 13.46
C VAL A 62 7.40 11.70 12.00
N HIS A 63 8.40 11.30 11.21
CA HIS A 63 8.38 11.53 9.78
C HIS A 63 7.78 10.32 9.04
N PRO A 64 6.84 10.52 8.11
CA PRO A 64 6.20 9.44 7.36
C PRO A 64 7.19 8.52 6.61
N TYR A 65 8.30 9.06 6.08
CA TYR A 65 9.31 8.30 5.33
C TYR A 65 9.92 7.11 6.11
N TYR A 66 9.87 7.11 7.44
CA TYR A 66 10.30 5.95 8.25
C TYR A 66 9.54 4.67 7.89
N ALA A 67 8.33 4.80 7.35
CA ALA A 67 7.54 3.68 6.86
C ALA A 67 8.30 2.82 5.84
N VAL A 68 9.26 3.38 5.09
CA VAL A 68 10.09 2.64 4.12
C VAL A 68 10.79 1.43 4.75
N ALA A 69 11.07 1.47 6.06
CA ALA A 69 11.67 0.35 6.80
C ALA A 69 10.79 -0.92 6.81
N LEU A 70 9.48 -0.80 6.57
CA LEU A 70 8.55 -1.93 6.45
C LEU A 70 8.56 -2.55 5.04
N ALA A 71 9.03 -1.84 4.03
CA ALA A 71 8.92 -2.26 2.63
C ALA A 71 9.61 -3.61 2.34
N PRO A 72 10.83 -3.91 2.82
CA PRO A 72 11.47 -5.21 2.59
C PRO A 72 10.67 -6.37 3.17
N ALA A 73 10.16 -6.20 4.39
CA ALA A 73 9.37 -7.22 5.07
C ALA A 73 8.03 -7.47 4.38
N ILE A 74 7.34 -6.41 3.96
CA ILE A 74 6.11 -6.51 3.17
C ILE A 74 6.38 -7.26 1.86
N ALA A 75 7.43 -6.86 1.12
CA ALA A 75 7.78 -7.47 -0.16
C ALA A 75 8.10 -8.97 -0.01
N ALA A 76 8.90 -9.33 1.01
CA ALA A 76 9.24 -10.71 1.29
C ALA A 76 8.01 -11.57 1.64
N LEU A 77 7.12 -11.07 2.50
CA LEU A 77 5.90 -11.80 2.89
C LEU A 77 4.92 -11.95 1.74
N VAL A 78 4.73 -10.89 0.93
CA VAL A 78 3.88 -10.95 -0.26
C VAL A 78 4.44 -11.95 -1.27
N GLY A 79 5.75 -11.90 -1.53
CA GLY A 79 6.42 -12.83 -2.44
C GLY A 79 6.34 -14.29 -1.98
N ILE A 80 6.79 -14.57 -0.76
CA ILE A 80 6.81 -15.94 -0.19
C ILE A 80 5.38 -16.48 -0.09
N GLY A 81 4.48 -15.75 0.58
CA GLY A 81 3.13 -16.22 0.84
C GLY A 81 2.33 -16.48 -0.45
N SER A 82 2.42 -15.59 -1.43
CA SER A 82 1.72 -15.75 -2.71
C SER A 82 2.23 -16.97 -3.47
N VAL A 83 3.54 -17.20 -3.51
CA VAL A 83 4.15 -18.36 -4.19
C VAL A 83 3.75 -19.67 -3.51
N GLU A 84 3.82 -19.74 -2.18
CA GLU A 84 3.48 -20.95 -1.43
C GLU A 84 1.99 -21.30 -1.54
N LEU A 85 1.10 -20.31 -1.43
CA LEU A 85 -0.34 -20.52 -1.64
C LEU A 85 -0.65 -20.89 -3.10
N TRP A 86 0.05 -20.30 -4.07
CA TRP A 86 -0.10 -20.66 -5.48
C TRP A 86 0.36 -22.09 -5.75
N ARG A 87 1.43 -22.57 -5.10
CA ARG A 87 1.82 -23.99 -5.14
C ARG A 87 0.75 -24.89 -4.53
N GLY A 88 0.15 -24.46 -3.42
CA GLY A 88 -0.98 -25.10 -2.76
C GLY A 88 -2.32 -24.92 -3.45
N ARG A 89 -2.39 -24.23 -4.60
CA ARG A 89 -3.66 -23.82 -5.22
C ARG A 89 -4.58 -24.98 -5.55
N GLY A 90 -4.10 -26.22 -5.61
CA GLY A 90 -4.94 -27.42 -5.76
C GLY A 90 -6.00 -27.56 -4.65
N TYR A 91 -5.68 -27.13 -3.43
CA TYR A 91 -6.51 -27.24 -2.25
C TYR A 91 -7.43 -26.02 -2.08
N TRP A 92 -8.67 -26.27 -1.66
CA TRP A 92 -9.68 -25.22 -1.44
C TRP A 92 -9.24 -24.11 -0.47
N PRO A 93 -8.65 -24.40 0.70
CA PRO A 93 -8.22 -23.36 1.64
C PRO A 93 -7.21 -22.38 1.03
N ALA A 94 -6.23 -22.87 0.26
CA ALA A 94 -5.22 -22.02 -0.36
C ALA A 94 -5.84 -21.05 -1.39
N ARG A 95 -6.84 -21.51 -2.16
CA ARG A 95 -7.57 -20.66 -3.10
C ARG A 95 -8.39 -19.58 -2.43
N ILE A 96 -9.10 -19.94 -1.36
CA ILE A 96 -9.90 -18.98 -0.60
C ILE A 96 -8.99 -17.88 -0.06
N VAL A 97 -7.84 -18.24 0.51
CA VAL A 97 -6.86 -17.26 0.99
C VAL A 97 -6.35 -16.38 -0.15
N LEU A 98 -5.95 -16.95 -1.31
CA LEU A 98 -5.50 -16.16 -2.46
C LEU A 98 -6.58 -15.18 -2.94
N ALA A 99 -7.83 -15.64 -3.05
CA ALA A 99 -8.95 -14.81 -3.46
C ALA A 99 -9.22 -13.68 -2.46
N VAL A 100 -9.17 -13.96 -1.16
CA VAL A 100 -9.31 -12.97 -0.09
C VAL A 100 -8.17 -11.95 -0.13
N VAL A 101 -6.93 -12.38 -0.33
CA VAL A 101 -5.76 -11.49 -0.44
C VAL A 101 -5.93 -10.54 -1.63
N ILE A 102 -6.34 -11.05 -2.80
CA ILE A 102 -6.51 -10.23 -4.00
C ILE A 102 -7.68 -9.26 -3.86
N LEU A 103 -8.85 -9.75 -3.41
CA LEU A 103 -10.01 -8.89 -3.16
C LEU A 103 -9.70 -7.82 -2.12
N GLY A 104 -9.10 -8.21 -0.99
CA GLY A 104 -8.69 -7.29 0.06
C GLY A 104 -7.72 -6.23 -0.45
N SER A 105 -6.71 -6.62 -1.24
CA SER A 105 -5.73 -5.70 -1.82
C SER A 105 -6.38 -4.73 -2.81
N SER A 106 -7.27 -5.23 -3.68
CA SER A 106 -7.97 -4.41 -4.67
C SER A 106 -8.95 -3.42 -4.01
N ALA A 107 -9.72 -3.88 -3.03
CA ALA A 107 -10.66 -3.04 -2.27
C ALA A 107 -9.90 -1.98 -1.46
N TRP A 108 -8.82 -2.37 -0.78
CA TRP A 108 -7.99 -1.43 -0.03
C TRP A 108 -7.31 -0.41 -0.94
N SER A 109 -6.80 -0.84 -2.11
CA SER A 109 -6.25 0.07 -3.12
C SER A 109 -7.31 1.07 -3.62
N ALA A 110 -8.55 0.62 -3.83
CA ALA A 110 -9.66 1.49 -4.21
C ALA A 110 -10.02 2.50 -3.10
N VAL A 111 -9.96 2.09 -1.83
CA VAL A 111 -10.14 2.99 -0.66
C VAL A 111 -9.01 3.99 -0.53
N LEU A 112 -7.76 3.60 -0.78
CA LEU A 112 -6.61 4.51 -0.73
C LEU A 112 -6.65 5.53 -1.86
N LEU A 113 -6.83 5.06 -3.11
CA LEU A 113 -7.12 5.93 -4.24
C LEU A 113 -8.31 6.82 -3.89
N GLY A 114 -9.32 6.26 -3.24
CA GLY A 114 -10.50 6.84 -2.55
C GLY A 114 -10.33 8.23 -1.98
N ARG A 115 -9.17 8.45 -1.35
CA ARG A 115 -8.84 9.65 -0.60
C ARG A 115 -8.54 10.86 -1.49
N ASP A 116 -8.15 10.62 -2.75
CA ASP A 116 -8.04 11.63 -3.81
C ASP A 116 -9.03 11.33 -4.94
N ALA A 117 -10.29 11.74 -4.77
CA ALA A 117 -11.43 11.45 -5.68
C ALA A 117 -11.29 11.97 -7.11
N SER A 118 -10.61 13.10 -7.29
CA SER A 118 -10.37 13.69 -8.60
C SER A 118 -9.22 13.01 -9.35
N TRP A 119 -8.34 12.29 -8.66
CA TRP A 119 -7.13 11.74 -9.25
C TRP A 119 -7.37 10.32 -9.79
N LEU A 120 -7.56 10.22 -11.10
CA LEU A 120 -7.83 8.97 -11.85
C LEU A 120 -9.03 8.16 -11.29
N PRO A 121 -10.25 8.73 -11.24
CA PRO A 121 -11.41 8.06 -10.66
C PRO A 121 -11.75 6.71 -11.30
N TRP A 122 -11.47 6.55 -12.60
CA TRP A 122 -11.67 5.31 -13.34
C TRP A 122 -10.79 4.16 -12.83
N LEU A 123 -9.60 4.47 -12.30
CA LEU A 123 -8.62 3.47 -11.88
C LEU A 123 -9.15 2.60 -10.74
N ARG A 124 -9.93 3.21 -9.84
CA ARG A 124 -10.59 2.51 -8.72
C ARG A 124 -11.52 1.42 -9.22
N ILE A 125 -12.33 1.76 -10.23
CA ILE A 125 -13.30 0.85 -10.83
C ILE A 125 -12.55 -0.30 -11.51
N VAL A 126 -11.52 0.00 -12.29
CA VAL A 126 -10.68 -1.01 -12.96
C VAL A 126 -10.06 -1.97 -11.94
N ILE A 127 -9.46 -1.46 -10.87
CA ILE A 127 -8.82 -2.29 -9.83
C ILE A 127 -9.84 -3.22 -9.16
N VAL A 128 -11.04 -2.73 -8.81
CA VAL A 128 -12.09 -3.55 -8.20
C VAL A 128 -12.58 -4.63 -9.18
N VAL A 129 -12.81 -4.27 -10.44
CA VAL A 129 -13.24 -5.24 -11.47
C VAL A 129 -12.18 -6.32 -11.67
N LEU A 130 -10.90 -5.94 -11.78
CA LEU A 130 -9.80 -6.89 -11.87
C LEU A 130 -9.70 -7.78 -10.63
N GLY A 131 -9.91 -7.22 -9.43
CA GLY A 131 -9.91 -7.97 -8.18
C GLY A 131 -11.00 -9.04 -8.12
N VAL A 132 -12.23 -8.67 -8.49
CA VAL A 132 -13.36 -9.60 -8.58
C VAL A 132 -13.09 -10.67 -9.65
N ALA A 133 -12.62 -10.27 -10.83
CA ALA A 133 -12.31 -11.19 -11.92
C ALA A 133 -11.19 -12.19 -11.55
N ALA A 134 -10.10 -11.72 -10.92
CA ALA A 134 -9.01 -12.56 -10.45
C ALA A 134 -9.47 -13.55 -9.37
N ALA A 135 -10.23 -13.08 -8.38
CA ALA A 135 -10.76 -13.93 -7.33
C ALA A 135 -11.70 -15.00 -7.87
N ALA A 136 -12.63 -14.62 -8.76
CA ALA A 136 -13.49 -15.57 -9.46
C ALA A 136 -12.65 -16.58 -10.27
N ALA A 137 -11.63 -16.11 -11.00
CA ALA A 137 -10.79 -16.98 -11.81
C ALA A 137 -10.03 -18.04 -11.00
N ILE A 138 -9.53 -17.65 -9.82
CA ILE A 138 -8.84 -18.54 -8.89
C ILE A 138 -9.81 -19.54 -8.27
N LEU A 139 -10.97 -19.08 -7.80
CA LEU A 139 -11.98 -19.92 -7.16
C LEU A 139 -12.60 -20.93 -8.13
N LEU A 140 -12.87 -20.49 -9.37
CA LEU A 140 -13.43 -21.31 -10.43
C LEU A 140 -12.40 -22.19 -11.15
N ARG A 141 -11.14 -22.22 -10.68
CA ARG A 141 -10.10 -23.08 -11.25
C ARG A 141 -9.85 -22.82 -12.75
N LEU A 142 -9.98 -21.57 -13.20
CA LEU A 142 -9.79 -21.22 -14.61
C LEU A 142 -8.38 -21.55 -15.11
N ASP A 143 -7.40 -21.62 -14.18
CA ASP A 143 -6.03 -22.08 -14.44
C ASP A 143 -5.91 -23.57 -14.81
N SER A 144 -6.99 -24.36 -14.64
CA SER A 144 -7.01 -25.82 -14.83
C SER A 144 -8.08 -26.32 -15.80
N LEU A 145 -8.80 -25.42 -16.48
CA LEU A 145 -9.81 -25.79 -17.47
C LEU A 145 -9.17 -26.67 -18.56
N ARG A 146 -9.71 -27.88 -18.70
CA ARG A 146 -9.34 -28.81 -19.77
C ARG A 146 -10.21 -28.50 -20.98
N PHE A 147 -9.67 -27.82 -21.98
CA PHE A 147 -10.29 -27.79 -23.30
C PHE A 147 -10.08 -29.17 -23.96
N ALA A 148 -11.16 -29.75 -24.48
CA ALA A 148 -11.17 -31.06 -25.11
C ALA A 148 -10.30 -31.06 -26.38
N GLY A 149 -9.04 -31.48 -26.26
CA GLY A 149 -8.08 -31.58 -27.37
C GLY A 149 -6.70 -31.98 -26.87
N GLN A 150 -6.33 -33.25 -27.07
CA GLN A 150 -5.36 -33.98 -26.23
C GLN A 150 -3.87 -33.61 -26.38
N ASN A 151 -3.46 -32.70 -27.28
CA ASN A 151 -2.04 -32.32 -27.45
C ASN A 151 -1.72 -30.81 -27.26
N THR A 152 -2.71 -29.93 -27.26
CA THR A 152 -2.53 -28.46 -27.04
C THR A 152 -2.80 -28.04 -25.59
N ALA A 153 -3.35 -28.95 -24.79
CA ALA A 153 -3.81 -28.70 -23.41
C ALA A 153 -2.72 -28.16 -22.47
N GLY A 154 -1.45 -28.51 -22.68
CA GLY A 154 -0.33 -28.03 -21.84
C GLY A 154 -0.03 -26.54 -22.01
N ARG A 155 0.04 -26.05 -23.26
CA ARG A 155 0.30 -24.63 -23.56
C ARG A 155 -0.86 -23.75 -23.12
N PHE A 156 -2.09 -24.18 -23.40
CA PHE A 156 -3.29 -23.44 -23.02
C PHE A 156 -3.42 -23.32 -21.49
N ARG A 157 -3.14 -24.40 -20.74
CA ARG A 157 -3.14 -24.37 -19.27
C ARG A 157 -2.11 -23.39 -18.72
N ASN A 158 -0.90 -23.37 -19.29
CA ASN A 158 0.14 -22.43 -18.87
C ASN A 158 -0.25 -20.98 -19.19
N ALA A 159 -0.86 -20.73 -20.35
CA ALA A 159 -1.37 -19.41 -20.71
C ALA A 159 -2.52 -18.96 -19.79
N ALA A 160 -3.46 -19.84 -19.47
CA ALA A 160 -4.55 -19.55 -18.53
C ALA A 160 -4.02 -19.24 -17.12
N ALA A 161 -3.09 -20.06 -16.62
CA ALA A 161 -2.43 -19.82 -15.34
C ALA A 161 -1.66 -18.48 -15.34
N ALA A 162 -0.94 -18.17 -16.42
CA ALA A 162 -0.24 -16.89 -16.57
C ALA A 162 -1.22 -15.72 -16.60
N ALA A 163 -2.33 -15.84 -17.31
CA ALA A 163 -3.38 -14.82 -17.36
C ALA A 163 -3.97 -14.57 -15.96
N VAL A 164 -4.28 -15.62 -15.20
CA VAL A 164 -4.78 -15.48 -13.81
C VAL A 164 -3.75 -14.76 -12.94
N VAL A 165 -2.47 -15.11 -13.05
CA VAL A 165 -1.39 -14.44 -12.30
C VAL A 165 -1.29 -12.97 -12.70
N VAL A 166 -1.29 -12.65 -14.00
CA VAL A 166 -1.22 -11.27 -14.49
C VAL A 166 -2.40 -10.44 -14.00
N VAL A 167 -3.63 -10.94 -14.12
CA VAL A 167 -4.83 -10.23 -13.63
C VAL A 167 -4.76 -10.03 -12.11
N SER A 168 -4.26 -11.02 -11.36
CA SER A 168 -4.07 -10.91 -9.90
C SER A 168 -3.02 -9.85 -9.53
N LEU A 169 -1.90 -9.81 -10.25
CA LEU A 169 -0.84 -8.81 -10.07
C LEU A 169 -1.34 -7.40 -10.40
N LEU A 170 -2.13 -7.26 -11.47
CA LEU A 170 -2.76 -5.98 -11.81
C LEU A 170 -3.77 -5.56 -10.74
N ALA A 171 -4.63 -6.47 -10.28
CA ALA A 171 -5.61 -6.19 -9.24
C ALA A 171 -4.98 -5.73 -7.91
N GLY A 172 -3.88 -6.37 -7.48
CA GLY A 172 -3.20 -6.02 -6.22
C GLY A 172 -2.16 -4.90 -6.34
N GLY A 173 -1.55 -4.74 -7.52
CA GLY A 173 -0.37 -3.90 -7.72
C GLY A 173 -0.61 -2.61 -8.49
N LEU A 174 -1.67 -2.51 -9.30
CA LEU A 174 -1.85 -1.36 -10.20
C LEU A 174 -2.03 -0.03 -9.45
N GLY A 175 -2.72 -0.05 -8.30
CA GLY A 175 -2.88 1.16 -7.46
C GLY A 175 -1.55 1.68 -6.92
N THR A 176 -0.76 0.81 -6.28
CA THR A 176 0.56 1.19 -5.74
C THR A 176 1.56 1.55 -6.85
N ALA A 177 1.52 0.86 -8.00
CA ALA A 177 2.36 1.18 -9.15
C ALA A 177 2.03 2.56 -9.74
N ALA A 178 0.75 2.89 -9.90
CA ALA A 178 0.30 4.21 -10.34
C ALA A 178 0.73 5.31 -9.35
N TRP A 179 0.59 5.06 -8.04
CA TRP A 179 1.03 5.99 -6.99
C TRP A 179 2.55 6.20 -7.02
N THR A 180 3.33 5.14 -7.25
CA THR A 180 4.78 5.18 -7.37
C THR A 180 5.21 5.99 -8.60
N LEU A 181 4.58 5.76 -9.75
CA LEU A 181 4.83 6.52 -10.98
C LEU A 181 4.51 8.01 -10.80
N ALA A 182 3.39 8.33 -10.15
CA ALA A 182 3.02 9.70 -9.83
C ALA A 182 4.05 10.40 -8.94
N THR A 183 4.53 9.68 -7.92
CA THR A 183 5.60 10.15 -7.03
C THR A 183 6.88 10.39 -7.83
N ALA A 184 7.31 9.44 -8.66
CA ALA A 184 8.54 9.58 -9.45
C ALA A 184 8.48 10.72 -10.49
N ALA A 185 7.29 11.01 -11.01
CA ALA A 185 7.05 12.07 -11.99
C ALA A 185 6.95 13.47 -11.37
N THR A 186 6.83 13.58 -10.05
CA THR A 186 6.64 14.86 -9.34
C THR A 186 7.93 15.27 -8.65
N ALA A 187 8.36 16.51 -8.82
CA ALA A 187 9.49 17.06 -8.07
C ALA A 187 9.08 17.33 -6.62
N HIS A 188 9.91 16.93 -5.66
CA HIS A 188 9.66 17.10 -4.23
C HIS A 188 10.68 18.09 -3.65
N SER A 189 10.19 19.07 -2.87
CA SER A 189 11.02 20.07 -2.19
C SER A 189 10.55 20.29 -0.76
N GLY A 190 11.46 20.64 0.14
CA GLY A 190 11.17 20.82 1.57
C GLY A 190 11.51 19.58 2.41
N SER A 191 11.27 19.65 3.72
CA SER A 191 11.68 18.63 4.69
C SER A 191 10.66 17.51 4.92
N ILE A 192 9.45 17.61 4.35
CA ILE A 192 8.36 16.62 4.50
C ILE A 192 7.84 16.22 3.12
N PRO A 193 8.61 15.45 2.33
CA PRO A 193 8.13 14.90 1.06
C PRO A 193 7.00 13.88 1.33
N THR A 194 5.94 13.95 0.54
CA THR A 194 4.81 12.99 0.59
C THR A 194 4.69 12.25 -0.72
N SER A 195 4.46 10.94 -0.69
CA SER A 195 4.23 10.16 -1.91
C SER A 195 2.86 10.44 -2.53
N GLY A 196 2.78 10.40 -3.86
CA GLY A 196 1.55 10.57 -4.64
C GLY A 196 1.63 11.71 -5.66
N PRO A 197 0.52 12.00 -6.37
CA PRO A 197 0.43 13.16 -7.24
C PRO A 197 0.51 14.47 -6.46
N SER A 198 0.84 15.54 -7.19
CA SER A 198 0.90 16.90 -6.64
C SER A 198 -0.41 17.28 -5.92
N GLY A 199 -0.35 17.50 -4.61
CA GLY A 199 -1.49 17.90 -3.78
C GLY A 199 -2.00 16.84 -2.79
N SER A 200 -1.61 15.57 -2.92
CA SER A 200 -2.04 14.49 -2.03
C SER A 200 -1.60 14.65 -0.57
N ALA A 201 -0.66 15.55 -0.30
CA ALA A 201 -0.23 15.93 1.05
C ALA A 201 -1.38 16.53 1.91
N MET A 202 -2.42 17.08 1.27
CA MET A 202 -3.47 17.86 1.93
C MET A 202 -4.61 17.03 2.55
N GLY A 203 -4.47 15.70 2.66
CA GLY A 203 -5.45 14.83 3.35
C GLY A 203 -5.09 14.50 4.81
N GLY A 204 -3.92 14.94 5.29
CA GLY A 204 -3.27 14.37 6.46
C GLY A 204 -3.31 15.19 7.75
N PHE A 205 -3.52 16.51 7.66
CA PHE A 205 -3.31 17.37 8.82
C PHE A 205 -4.61 17.86 9.45
N GLY A 206 -5.09 17.10 10.42
CA GLY A 206 -5.74 17.70 11.58
C GLY A 206 -4.69 18.45 12.41
N ILE A 207 -4.12 19.54 11.87
CA ILE A 207 -3.48 20.56 12.71
C ILE A 207 -4.68 21.13 13.46
N ARG A 208 -4.92 20.67 14.68
CA ARG A 208 -5.49 21.57 15.69
C ARG A 208 -4.37 22.58 16.00
N ALA A 209 -4.18 23.56 15.11
CA ALA A 209 -3.59 24.84 15.48
C ALA A 209 -4.74 25.62 16.09
N GLY A 210 -5.16 25.16 17.27
CA GLY A 210 -5.93 25.98 18.17
C GLY A 210 -4.97 26.96 18.80
N GLY A 211 -5.00 28.20 18.32
CA GLY A 211 -4.66 29.38 19.12
C GLY A 211 -3.30 30.01 18.90
N PHE A 212 -3.13 30.69 17.77
CA PHE A 212 -2.54 32.04 17.81
C PHE A 212 -3.47 32.96 17.03
N GLY A 213 -4.09 33.88 17.76
CA GLY A 213 -5.21 34.69 17.31
C GLY A 213 -4.85 35.58 16.13
N ALA A 214 -5.59 35.38 15.04
CA ALA A 214 -5.89 36.47 14.11
C ALA A 214 -6.99 37.33 14.76
N ALA A 215 -6.58 38.30 15.57
CA ALA A 215 -7.44 39.39 16.03
C ALA A 215 -6.57 40.64 16.16
N GLY A 216 -6.74 41.60 15.25
CA GLY A 216 -6.03 42.88 15.32
C GLY A 216 -5.85 43.63 14.01
N GLY A 217 -6.78 43.53 13.06
CA GLY A 217 -6.86 44.47 11.95
C GLY A 217 -7.77 45.64 12.31
N ALA A 218 -7.25 46.66 13.02
CA ALA A 218 -7.88 47.97 13.16
C ALA A 218 -6.88 49.02 13.67
N GLY A 219 -6.70 50.09 12.87
CA GLY A 219 -6.01 51.34 13.24
C GLY A 219 -4.53 51.37 12.85
N GLN A 220 -3.94 52.47 12.39
CA GLN A 220 -4.39 53.82 12.12
C GLN A 220 -3.23 54.50 11.36
N ALA A 221 -3.59 55.39 10.44
CA ALA A 221 -2.77 56.37 9.72
C ALA A 221 -1.28 56.52 10.12
N GLY A 222 -0.39 56.24 9.16
CA GLY A 222 1.01 56.69 9.20
C GLY A 222 1.09 58.20 8.96
N GLY A 223 1.31 58.95 10.04
CA GLY A 223 1.70 60.36 10.01
C GLY A 223 3.19 60.52 9.64
N PRO A 224 3.60 61.70 9.13
CA PRO A 224 4.89 61.90 8.49
C PRO A 224 6.06 61.86 9.50
N VAL A 225 7.13 61.16 9.11
CA VAL A 225 8.39 61.08 9.85
C VAL A 225 9.11 62.43 9.75
N SER A 226 9.16 63.14 10.87
CA SER A 226 9.98 64.33 11.07
C SER A 226 11.47 63.96 11.00
N ARG A 227 12.18 64.50 10.00
CA ARG A 227 13.65 64.50 9.91
C ARG A 227 14.20 65.49 10.92
N GLU A 228 14.82 65.00 11.99
CA GLU A 228 15.73 65.82 12.79
C GLU A 228 17.08 65.97 12.05
N ARG A 229 17.51 67.23 11.92
CA ARG A 229 18.85 67.60 11.44
C ARG A 229 19.86 67.41 12.58
N PRO A 230 21.13 67.09 12.28
CA PRO A 230 22.20 67.26 13.26
C PRO A 230 22.56 68.76 13.38
N THR A 231 22.62 69.27 14.61
CA THR A 231 23.23 70.56 14.95
C THR A 231 24.76 70.41 15.05
N PRO A 232 25.54 71.40 14.61
CA PRO A 232 26.99 71.43 14.80
C PRO A 232 27.34 72.00 16.18
N ASP A 233 28.38 71.45 16.80
CA ASP A 233 29.47 72.17 17.48
C ASP A 233 30.64 71.19 17.71
#